data_AF-A0A447P601-F1
#
_entry.id   AF-A0A447P601-F1
#
_cell.length_a   1.000
_cell.length_b   1.000
_cell.length_c   1.000
_cell.angle_alpha   90.00
_cell.angle_beta   90.00
_cell.angle_gamma   90.00
#
_symmetry.space_group_name_H-M   'P 1'
#
loop_
_entity.id
_entity.type
_entity.pdbx_description
1 polymer ?
#
loop_
_entity_poly.entity_id
_entity_poly.type
_entity_poly.pdbx_seq_one_letter_code
_entity_poly.pdbx_strand_id
1 'polypeptide(L)'
;MQQAKMPYETVFRAPLEIENGVATLSWLKNENGFQLDGRDIDVKAKAVHARGGFRYLQPTGDEPWLGILAGISTDDGSQAWRYFPENLMGKALVDYLSGAIQGGEADNATLVYGGNPHLFPYKHNEGQFEVLVPLRNATFAFQPDWPVLKNLNIELDFLNDGLWMRSDSVDLGGVKASKLAAAIPDYSKEKLLIDADINGPGKAVGPYFDETPLKDSLGSTLAELQLDGDVNARLHLDIPLDGEQVTAEGDVSLRNNSLFIKPLNSTLKNLNGKFSFVNGALKSGR
;
A
#
# COMPACT_ATOMS: atom_id res chain seq x y z
N MET A 1 1.69 32.23 8.62
CA MET A 1 3.02 31.98 8.03
C MET A 1 2.83 31.87 6.52
N GLN A 2 3.74 32.44 5.73
CA GLN A 2 3.70 32.36 4.26
C GLN A 2 5.10 32.02 3.75
N GLN A 3 5.18 31.16 2.72
CA GLN A 3 6.40 30.77 2.03
C GLN A 3 7.56 30.38 2.97
N ALA A 4 7.31 29.39 3.83
CA ALA A 4 8.31 28.88 4.76
C ALA A 4 8.91 27.57 4.24
N LYS A 5 10.21 27.40 4.47
CA LYS A 5 10.93 26.16 4.21
C LYS A 5 11.48 25.65 5.53
N MET A 6 11.03 24.49 5.97
CA MET A 6 11.49 23.88 7.22
C MET A 6 12.37 22.67 6.92
N PRO A 7 13.69 22.75 7.18
CA PRO A 7 14.59 21.63 7.00
C PRO A 7 14.37 20.61 8.12
N TYR A 8 13.82 19.45 7.77
CA TYR A 8 13.63 18.29 8.65
C TYR A 8 14.41 17.09 8.11
N GLU A 9 15.69 17.31 7.80
CA GLU A 9 16.55 16.38 7.05
C GLU A 9 16.76 15.02 7.75
N THR A 10 16.57 14.96 9.08
CA THR A 10 16.67 13.71 9.84
C THR A 10 15.39 12.88 9.83
N VAL A 11 14.27 13.43 9.32
CA VAL A 11 12.95 12.79 9.32
C VAL A 11 12.46 12.58 7.88
N PHE A 12 12.53 13.60 7.04
CA PHE A 12 12.00 13.58 5.68
C PHE A 12 13.12 13.74 4.63
N ARG A 13 12.92 13.12 3.47
CA ARG A 13 13.84 13.24 2.31
C ARG A 13 13.86 14.62 1.67
N ALA A 14 12.81 15.40 1.90
CA ALA A 14 12.66 16.74 1.39
C ALA A 14 12.28 17.70 2.53
N PRO A 15 12.70 18.97 2.43
CA PRO A 15 12.22 19.99 3.34
C PRO A 15 10.71 20.20 3.18
N LEU A 16 10.04 20.58 4.27
CA LEU A 16 8.63 20.96 4.22
C LEU A 16 8.51 22.36 3.60
N GLU A 17 7.95 22.42 2.40
CA GLU A 17 7.74 23.65 1.64
C GLU A 17 6.30 24.14 1.86
N ILE A 18 6.12 25.01 2.85
CA ILE A 18 4.82 25.53 3.26
C ILE A 18 4.51 26.79 2.47
N GLU A 19 3.46 26.74 1.64
CA GLU A 19 2.95 27.88 0.88
C GLU A 19 2.26 28.88 1.82
N ASN A 20 1.34 28.38 2.64
CA ASN A 20 0.57 29.16 3.60
C ASN A 20 0.23 28.28 4.81
N GLY A 21 0.27 28.85 6.01
CA GLY A 21 -0.15 28.18 7.23
C GLY A 21 -0.72 29.16 8.24
N VAL A 22 -1.87 28.84 8.81
CA VAL A 22 -2.47 29.51 9.96
C VAL A 22 -2.67 28.50 11.08
N ALA A 23 -2.50 28.94 12.32
CA ALA A 23 -2.70 28.13 13.51
C ALA A 23 -2.90 29.04 14.72
N THR A 24 -3.78 28.64 15.63
CA THR A 24 -3.94 29.24 16.94
C THR A 24 -3.22 28.37 17.96
N LEU A 25 -2.13 28.88 18.54
CA LEU A 25 -1.38 28.19 19.57
C LEU A 25 -1.68 28.78 20.95
N SER A 26 -1.92 27.91 21.93
CA SER A 26 -2.00 28.30 23.34
C SER A 26 -1.17 27.35 24.19
N TRP A 27 -0.43 27.90 25.15
CA TRP A 27 0.38 27.09 26.07
C TRP A 27 0.15 27.50 27.52
N LEU A 28 0.33 26.53 28.41
CA LEU A 28 0.28 26.71 29.85
C LEU A 28 1.48 25.97 30.47
N LYS A 29 2.22 26.65 31.35
CA LYS A 29 3.27 26.03 32.16
C LYS A 29 3.06 26.41 33.61
N ASN A 30 2.86 25.42 34.48
CA ASN A 30 2.67 25.61 35.92
C ASN A 30 3.26 24.41 36.69
N GLU A 31 2.97 24.32 37.99
CA GLU A 31 3.46 23.26 38.87
C GLU A 31 3.03 21.84 38.41
N ASN A 32 1.89 21.73 37.73
CA ASN A 32 1.34 20.47 37.24
C ASN A 32 2.00 20.01 35.92
N GLY A 33 2.75 20.88 35.24
CA GLY A 33 3.49 20.55 34.03
C GLY A 33 3.31 21.57 32.90
N PHE A 34 3.53 21.10 31.68
CA PHE A 34 3.42 21.87 30.44
C PHE A 34 2.31 21.33 29.55
N GLN A 35 1.53 22.24 28.97
CA GLN A 35 0.52 21.95 27.97
C GLN A 35 0.70 22.88 26.77
N LEU A 36 0.58 22.34 25.56
CA LEU A 36 0.56 23.08 24.31
C LEU A 36 -0.61 22.58 23.46
N ASP A 37 -1.52 23.48 23.11
CA ASP A 37 -2.63 23.21 22.20
C ASP A 37 -2.42 23.96 20.88
N GLY A 38 -2.65 23.26 19.77
CA GLY A 38 -2.81 23.85 18.46
C GLY A 38 -4.25 23.66 17.96
N ARG A 39 -4.92 24.76 17.64
CA ARG A 39 -6.30 24.80 17.14
C ARG A 39 -6.36 25.56 15.81
N ASP A 40 -7.40 25.31 15.04
CA ASP A 40 -7.66 25.97 13.76
C ASP A 40 -6.43 25.93 12.84
N ILE A 41 -5.72 24.80 12.86
CA ILE A 41 -4.54 24.61 12.02
C ILE A 41 -5.03 24.38 10.59
N ASP A 42 -4.53 25.18 9.66
CA ASP A 42 -4.74 25.05 8.24
C ASP A 42 -3.41 25.34 7.56
N VAL A 43 -2.79 24.31 6.96
CA VAL A 43 -1.46 24.37 6.37
C VAL A 43 -1.50 23.79 4.97
N LYS A 44 -1.17 24.63 3.99
CA LYS A 44 -0.93 24.22 2.61
C LYS A 44 0.57 24.14 2.33
N ALA A 45 1.00 22.96 1.96
CA ALA A 45 2.36 22.65 1.53
C ALA A 45 2.33 22.09 0.09
N LYS A 46 3.51 21.78 -0.45
CA LYS A 46 3.63 21.21 -1.81
C LYS A 46 2.78 19.94 -1.96
N ALA A 47 1.73 20.00 -2.79
CA ALA A 47 0.80 18.89 -3.08
C ALA A 47 0.03 18.33 -1.87
N VAL A 48 0.05 19.00 -0.70
CA VAL A 48 -0.67 18.57 0.50
C VAL A 48 -1.33 19.77 1.17
N HIS A 49 -2.59 19.62 1.55
CA HIS A 49 -3.31 20.56 2.41
C HIS A 49 -3.80 19.80 3.65
N ALA A 50 -3.40 20.26 4.83
CA ALA A 50 -3.76 19.65 6.10
C ALA A 50 -4.54 20.65 6.98
N ARG A 51 -5.61 20.16 7.62
CA ARG A 51 -6.43 20.93 8.57
C ARG A 51 -6.67 20.11 9.83
N GLY A 52 -6.54 20.71 11.01
CA GLY A 52 -6.75 19.97 12.24
C GLY A 52 -6.31 20.67 13.52
N GLY A 53 -5.94 19.87 14.50
CA GLY A 53 -5.44 20.34 15.78
C GLY A 53 -4.62 19.28 16.51
N PHE A 54 -3.90 19.72 17.52
CA PHE A 54 -3.16 18.85 18.40
C PHE A 54 -3.21 19.34 19.85
N ARG A 55 -2.94 18.42 20.77
CA ARG A 55 -2.66 18.72 22.17
C ARG A 55 -1.46 17.91 22.62
N TYR A 56 -0.47 18.60 23.14
CA TYR A 56 0.68 18.02 23.82
C TYR A 56 0.61 18.32 25.31
N LEU A 57 0.80 17.30 26.14
CA LEU A 57 0.85 17.37 27.59
C LEU A 57 2.18 16.77 28.06
N GLN A 58 2.84 17.43 29.00
CA GLN A 58 4.00 16.93 29.73
C GLN A 58 3.77 17.24 31.21
N PRO A 59 3.10 16.34 31.96
CA PRO A 59 2.91 16.51 33.40
C PRO A 59 4.25 16.44 34.15
N THR A 60 4.31 17.06 35.32
CA THR A 60 5.49 16.99 36.19
C THR A 60 5.64 15.60 36.78
N GLY A 61 6.73 14.90 36.44
CA GLY A 61 7.04 13.57 36.99
C GLY A 61 6.25 12.41 36.36
N ASP A 62 5.57 12.66 35.23
CA ASP A 62 4.81 11.65 34.48
C ASP A 62 5.20 11.67 32.99
N GLU A 63 4.70 10.70 32.24
CA GLU A 63 4.96 10.57 30.80
C GLU A 63 4.22 11.62 29.96
N PRO A 64 4.80 12.04 28.81
CA PRO A 64 4.11 12.94 27.90
C PRO A 64 2.96 12.25 27.16
N TRP A 65 2.02 13.05 26.71
CA TRP A 65 0.93 12.62 25.84
C TRP A 65 0.76 13.57 24.67
N LEU A 66 0.61 13.02 23.47
CA LEU A 66 0.27 13.77 22.27
C LEU A 66 -1.04 13.22 21.69
N GLY A 67 -1.97 14.13 21.40
CA GLY A 67 -3.15 13.87 20.60
C GLY A 67 -3.11 14.71 19.34
N ILE A 68 -3.33 14.10 18.17
CA ILE A 68 -3.50 14.80 16.89
C ILE A 68 -4.75 14.26 16.21
N LEU A 69 -5.55 15.18 15.65
CA LEU A 69 -6.60 14.85 14.70
C LEU A 69 -6.50 15.84 13.53
N ALA A 70 -6.30 15.32 12.33
CA ALA A 70 -6.21 16.14 11.14
C ALA A 70 -6.84 15.45 9.92
N GLY A 71 -7.46 16.27 9.06
CA GLY A 71 -7.81 15.91 7.71
C GLY A 71 -6.74 16.41 6.74
N ILE A 72 -6.42 15.61 5.73
CA ILE A 72 -5.37 15.84 4.74
C ILE A 72 -5.99 15.64 3.36
N SER A 73 -5.64 16.49 2.40
CA SER A 73 -5.97 16.31 1.00
C SER A 73 -4.74 16.50 0.12
N THR A 74 -4.68 15.77 -0.98
CA THR A 74 -3.61 15.85 -1.98
C THR A 74 -4.21 15.77 -3.38
N ASP A 75 -3.74 16.63 -4.27
CA ASP A 75 -4.04 16.62 -5.71
C ASP A 75 -2.97 15.86 -6.52
N ASP A 76 -1.88 15.45 -5.89
CA ASP A 76 -0.78 14.72 -6.52
C ASP A 76 -0.10 13.76 -5.51
N GLY A 77 -0.64 12.54 -5.42
CA GLY A 77 -0.11 11.46 -4.61
C GLY A 77 1.32 11.06 -4.97
N SER A 78 1.82 11.40 -6.17
CA SER A 78 3.23 11.17 -6.54
C SER A 78 4.20 11.99 -5.68
N GLN A 79 3.71 12.97 -4.91
CA GLN A 79 4.52 13.75 -3.98
C GLN A 79 4.56 13.17 -2.54
N ALA A 80 3.89 12.05 -2.28
CA ALA A 80 3.82 11.45 -0.95
C ALA A 80 5.20 11.16 -0.33
N TRP A 81 6.21 10.84 -1.17
CA TRP A 81 7.60 10.59 -0.76
C TRP A 81 8.23 11.74 0.06
N ARG A 82 7.72 12.97 -0.09
CA ARG A 82 8.20 14.13 0.68
C ARG A 82 7.81 14.06 2.15
N TYR A 83 6.77 13.29 2.47
CA TYR A 83 6.10 13.29 3.76
C TYR A 83 6.22 11.94 4.50
N PHE A 84 6.97 10.98 3.94
CA PHE A 84 7.29 9.73 4.63
C PHE A 84 8.42 9.93 5.64
N PRO A 85 8.18 9.69 6.95
CA PRO A 85 9.22 9.80 7.97
C PRO A 85 10.19 8.61 7.87
N GLU A 86 11.29 8.79 7.15
CA GLU A 86 12.25 7.72 6.82
C GLU A 86 12.90 7.10 8.05
N ASN A 87 13.19 7.90 9.08
CA ASN A 87 13.74 7.41 10.33
C ASN A 87 12.79 6.47 11.09
N LEU A 88 11.49 6.52 10.80
CA LEU A 88 10.46 5.70 11.43
C LEU A 88 10.06 4.51 10.56
N MET A 89 9.94 4.72 9.25
CA MET A 89 9.51 3.70 8.28
C MET A 89 10.66 2.80 7.80
N GLY A 90 11.90 3.27 7.89
CA GLY A 90 13.05 2.59 7.31
C GLY A 90 13.23 2.91 5.82
N LYS A 91 14.48 2.89 5.37
CA LYS A 91 14.86 3.30 4.02
C LYS A 91 14.21 2.45 2.92
N ALA A 92 14.18 1.12 3.08
CA ALA A 92 13.66 0.20 2.06
C ALA A 92 12.17 0.45 1.79
N LEU A 93 11.38 0.61 2.85
CA LEU A 93 9.95 0.89 2.72
C LEU A 93 9.69 2.25 2.07
N VAL A 94 10.44 3.29 2.47
CA VAL A 94 10.30 4.61 1.85
C VAL A 94 10.69 4.56 0.37
N ASP A 95 11.77 3.86 0.01
CA ASP A 95 12.15 3.65 -1.39
C ASP A 95 11.03 2.96 -2.17
N TYR A 96 10.49 1.87 -1.62
CA TYR A 96 9.39 1.13 -2.22
C TYR A 96 8.16 2.01 -2.46
N LEU A 97 7.62 2.66 -1.42
CA LEU A 97 6.41 3.48 -1.55
C LEU A 97 6.61 4.70 -2.45
N SER A 98 7.81 5.29 -2.43
CA SER A 98 8.16 6.42 -3.31
C SER A 98 8.18 6.03 -4.78
N GLY A 99 8.58 4.80 -5.11
CA GLY A 99 8.54 4.27 -6.48
C GLY A 99 7.16 3.75 -6.88
N ALA A 100 6.43 3.17 -5.91
CA ALA A 100 5.13 2.53 -6.16
C ALA A 100 4.00 3.55 -6.37
N ILE A 101 3.94 4.62 -5.58
CA ILE A 101 2.90 5.64 -5.70
C ILE A 101 3.32 6.67 -6.76
N GLN A 102 2.86 6.48 -7.99
CA GLN A 102 3.23 7.32 -9.13
C GLN A 102 2.22 8.42 -9.45
N GLY A 103 1.06 8.41 -8.78
CA GLY A 103 0.03 9.43 -8.92
C GLY A 103 -1.28 9.02 -8.26
N GLY A 104 -2.24 9.95 -8.26
CA GLY A 104 -3.55 9.80 -7.63
C GLY A 104 -3.90 11.03 -6.82
N GLU A 105 -5.13 11.10 -6.36
CA GLU A 105 -5.65 12.20 -5.54
C GLU A 105 -6.38 11.62 -4.31
N ALA A 106 -6.35 12.32 -3.19
CA ALA A 106 -7.09 11.93 -2.02
C ALA A 106 -7.72 13.14 -1.36
N ASP A 107 -9.03 13.04 -1.12
CA ASP A 107 -9.77 13.98 -0.31
C ASP A 107 -10.01 13.38 1.07
N ASN A 108 -9.82 14.19 2.12
CA ASN A 108 -10.14 13.83 3.51
C ASN A 108 -9.43 12.56 4.01
N ALA A 109 -8.17 12.36 3.62
CA ALA A 109 -7.31 11.44 4.35
C ALA A 109 -7.26 11.85 5.83
N THR A 110 -7.33 10.90 6.76
CA THR A 110 -7.47 11.21 8.19
C THR A 110 -6.23 10.75 8.93
N LEU A 111 -5.61 11.66 9.68
CA LEU A 111 -4.54 11.37 10.62
C LEU A 111 -5.11 11.39 12.04
N VAL A 112 -4.92 10.28 12.75
CA VAL A 112 -5.16 10.16 14.19
C VAL A 112 -3.84 9.80 14.87
N TYR A 113 -3.53 10.53 15.93
CA TYR A 113 -2.42 10.21 16.83
C TYR A 113 -2.92 10.31 18.27
N GLY A 114 -2.59 9.34 19.11
CA GLY A 114 -2.91 9.36 20.53
C GLY A 114 -1.97 8.46 21.32
N GLY A 115 -1.05 9.05 22.09
CA GLY A 115 -0.13 8.28 22.93
C GLY A 115 1.09 9.06 23.37
N ASN A 116 2.00 8.38 24.08
CA ASN A 116 3.31 8.93 24.44
C ASN A 116 4.24 8.92 23.21
N PRO A 117 4.74 10.06 22.71
CA PRO A 117 5.58 10.08 21.52
C PRO A 117 6.90 9.33 21.61
N HIS A 118 7.40 9.08 22.82
CA HIS A 118 8.62 8.32 23.04
C HIS A 118 8.45 6.80 22.84
N LEU A 119 7.20 6.31 22.81
CA LEU A 119 6.87 4.89 22.66
C LEU A 119 6.41 4.54 21.24
N PHE A 120 6.29 5.51 20.34
CA PHE A 120 6.00 5.25 18.93
C PHE A 120 7.07 4.29 18.34
N PRO A 121 6.70 3.22 17.62
CA PRO A 121 5.42 3.00 16.92
C PRO A 121 4.38 2.14 17.67
N TYR A 122 4.38 2.11 19.02
CA TYR A 122 3.31 1.48 19.83
C TYR A 122 3.12 -0.03 19.63
N LYS A 123 4.22 -0.79 19.60
CA LYS A 123 4.19 -2.25 19.41
C LYS A 123 3.49 -3.02 20.55
N HIS A 124 3.22 -2.38 21.70
CA HIS A 124 2.57 -3.00 22.85
C HIS A 124 1.27 -2.28 23.26
N ASN A 125 0.59 -1.62 22.30
CA ASN A 125 -0.69 -0.92 22.49
C ASN A 125 -0.62 0.27 23.45
N GLU A 126 0.52 0.97 23.50
CA GLU A 126 0.74 2.15 24.34
C GLU A 126 0.16 3.45 23.73
N GLY A 127 -0.39 3.34 22.52
CA GLY A 127 -0.98 4.44 21.78
C GLY A 127 -1.52 3.98 20.42
N GLN A 128 -1.98 4.95 19.65
CA GLN A 128 -2.52 4.76 18.30
C GLN A 128 -1.94 5.81 17.36
N PHE A 129 -1.41 5.35 16.23
CA PHE A 129 -1.14 6.16 15.06
C PHE A 129 -1.88 5.55 13.88
N GLU A 130 -2.65 6.36 13.16
CA GLU A 130 -3.38 5.92 11.97
C GLU A 130 -3.38 7.03 10.92
N VAL A 131 -3.04 6.70 9.68
CA VAL A 131 -3.29 7.55 8.51
C VAL A 131 -4.10 6.77 7.50
N LEU A 132 -5.39 7.10 7.40
CA LEU A 132 -6.31 6.49 6.44
C LEU A 132 -6.39 7.37 5.19
N VAL A 133 -6.01 6.85 4.04
CA VAL A 133 -5.92 7.56 2.75
C VAL A 133 -6.82 6.90 1.70
N PRO A 134 -7.96 7.48 1.35
CA PRO A 134 -8.78 7.01 0.24
C PRO A 134 -8.24 7.55 -1.09
N LEU A 135 -7.17 6.94 -1.62
CA LEU A 135 -6.52 7.36 -2.85
C LEU A 135 -7.35 6.95 -4.08
N ARG A 136 -7.62 7.92 -4.95
CA ARG A 136 -8.42 7.79 -6.17
C ARG A 136 -7.59 8.06 -7.41
N ASN A 137 -8.03 7.50 -8.54
CA ASN A 137 -7.38 7.70 -9.84
C ASN A 137 -5.87 7.41 -9.82
N ALA A 138 -5.45 6.45 -8.99
CA ALA A 138 -4.05 6.21 -8.72
C ALA A 138 -3.37 5.52 -9.90
N THR A 139 -2.09 5.86 -10.08
CA THR A 139 -1.15 5.10 -10.90
C THR A 139 -0.16 4.45 -9.94
N PHE A 140 -0.15 3.11 -9.91
CA PHE A 140 0.53 2.35 -8.87
C PHE A 140 1.41 1.25 -9.45
N ALA A 141 2.72 1.35 -9.22
CA ALA A 141 3.73 0.38 -9.63
C ALA A 141 4.12 -0.51 -8.43
N PHE A 142 3.24 -1.44 -8.07
CA PHE A 142 3.36 -2.24 -6.85
C PHE A 142 4.58 -3.17 -6.80
N GLN A 143 5.22 -3.47 -7.92
CA GLN A 143 6.44 -4.26 -7.97
C GLN A 143 7.28 -3.86 -9.19
N PRO A 144 8.62 -3.74 -9.06
CA PRO A 144 9.50 -3.50 -10.21
C PRO A 144 9.31 -4.54 -11.31
N ASP A 145 9.36 -4.07 -12.56
CA ASP A 145 9.18 -4.90 -13.76
C ASP A 145 7.81 -5.58 -13.87
N TRP A 146 6.76 -5.07 -13.19
CA TRP A 146 5.37 -5.48 -13.43
C TRP A 146 4.60 -4.36 -14.16
N PRO A 147 3.53 -4.70 -14.90
CA PRO A 147 2.65 -3.70 -15.49
C PRO A 147 2.07 -2.75 -14.44
N VAL A 148 2.19 -1.45 -14.69
CA VAL A 148 1.69 -0.40 -13.78
C VAL A 148 0.16 -0.43 -13.75
N LEU A 149 -0.40 -0.42 -12.54
CA LEU A 149 -1.84 -0.32 -12.32
C LEU A 149 -2.30 1.12 -12.56
N LYS A 150 -3.34 1.30 -13.38
CA LYS A 150 -3.89 2.63 -13.71
C LYS A 150 -5.34 2.72 -13.28
N ASN A 151 -5.80 3.94 -13.03
CA ASN A 151 -7.17 4.23 -12.58
C ASN A 151 -7.55 3.42 -11.32
N LEU A 152 -6.57 3.18 -10.45
CA LEU A 152 -6.74 2.39 -9.24
C LEU A 152 -7.40 3.25 -8.17
N ASN A 153 -8.49 2.76 -7.61
CA ASN A 153 -9.09 3.31 -6.39
C ASN A 153 -8.71 2.41 -5.22
N ILE A 154 -7.91 2.91 -4.30
CA ILE A 154 -7.32 2.14 -3.21
C ILE A 154 -7.40 2.90 -1.89
N GLU A 155 -7.79 2.20 -0.83
CA GLU A 155 -7.68 2.69 0.54
C GLU A 155 -6.34 2.22 1.10
N LEU A 156 -5.54 3.16 1.60
CA LEU A 156 -4.28 2.90 2.29
C LEU A 156 -4.49 3.23 3.77
N ASP A 157 -4.24 2.28 4.65
CA ASP A 157 -4.36 2.41 6.08
C ASP A 157 -2.98 2.17 6.71
N PHE A 158 -2.30 3.26 7.06
CA PHE A 158 -1.04 3.21 7.81
C PHE A 158 -1.36 3.18 9.29
N LEU A 159 -1.23 2.01 9.92
CA LEU A 159 -1.60 1.80 11.31
C LEU A 159 -0.36 1.38 12.09
N ASN A 160 0.10 2.24 13.00
CA ASN A 160 1.32 2.03 13.79
C ASN A 160 2.54 1.69 12.89
N ASP A 161 3.09 0.49 12.98
CA ASP A 161 4.21 -0.02 12.18
C ASP A 161 3.80 -0.96 11.04
N GLY A 162 2.56 -0.85 10.55
CA GLY A 162 2.06 -1.59 9.41
C GLY A 162 1.25 -0.75 8.41
N LEU A 163 1.09 -1.30 7.22
CA LEU A 163 0.31 -0.73 6.12
C LEU A 163 -0.66 -1.79 5.59
N TRP A 164 -1.95 -1.46 5.56
CA TRP A 164 -3.02 -2.26 4.95
C TRP A 164 -3.60 -1.53 3.77
N MET A 165 -3.89 -2.26 2.70
CA MET A 165 -4.28 -1.69 1.44
C MET A 165 -5.46 -2.48 0.86
N ARG A 166 -6.49 -1.78 0.41
CA ARG A 166 -7.72 -2.43 -0.08
C ARG A 166 -8.25 -1.75 -1.32
N SER A 167 -8.63 -2.56 -2.31
CA SER A 167 -9.32 -2.09 -3.50
C SER A 167 -10.41 -3.08 -3.90
N ASP A 168 -11.58 -2.55 -4.27
CA ASP A 168 -12.70 -3.37 -4.71
C ASP A 168 -12.39 -4.11 -6.01
N SER A 169 -11.71 -3.44 -6.94
CA SER A 169 -11.25 -4.05 -8.18
C SER A 169 -10.22 -3.21 -8.95
N VAL A 170 -9.41 -3.91 -9.76
CA VAL A 170 -8.48 -3.31 -10.72
C VAL A 170 -8.40 -4.17 -11.99
N ASP A 171 -8.19 -3.52 -13.13
CA ASP A 171 -7.99 -4.20 -14.41
C ASP A 171 -6.51 -4.59 -14.58
N LEU A 172 -6.27 -5.85 -14.97
CA LEU A 172 -4.95 -6.45 -15.17
C LEU A 172 -4.86 -7.05 -16.57
N GLY A 173 -4.43 -6.28 -17.57
CA GLY A 173 -4.11 -6.84 -18.90
C GLY A 173 -5.25 -7.62 -19.59
N GLY A 174 -6.51 -7.30 -19.30
CA GLY A 174 -7.69 -7.97 -19.86
C GLY A 174 -8.40 -8.95 -18.92
N VAL A 175 -7.88 -9.17 -17.71
CA VAL A 175 -8.63 -9.79 -16.60
C VAL A 175 -8.93 -8.75 -15.52
N LYS A 176 -9.89 -9.06 -14.64
CA LYS A 176 -10.27 -8.21 -13.53
C LYS A 176 -9.85 -8.86 -12.22
N ALA A 177 -9.05 -8.16 -11.43
CA ALA A 177 -8.83 -8.48 -10.03
C ALA A 177 -9.91 -7.81 -9.18
N SER A 178 -10.39 -8.51 -8.16
CA SER A 178 -11.41 -8.04 -7.23
C SER A 178 -11.09 -8.48 -5.80
N LYS A 179 -11.68 -7.77 -4.82
CA LYS A 179 -11.37 -7.97 -3.39
C LYS A 179 -9.86 -7.95 -3.12
N LEU A 180 -9.17 -7.00 -3.76
CA LEU A 180 -7.73 -6.85 -3.60
C LEU A 180 -7.46 -6.41 -2.17
N ALA A 181 -6.67 -7.21 -1.45
CA ALA A 181 -6.13 -6.88 -0.15
C ALA A 181 -4.62 -7.01 -0.24
N ALA A 182 -3.89 -5.99 0.19
CA ALA A 182 -2.45 -6.05 0.31
C ALA A 182 -2.02 -5.53 1.68
N ALA A 183 -0.90 -6.02 2.20
CA ALA A 183 -0.42 -5.62 3.51
C ALA A 183 1.11 -5.68 3.61
N ILE A 184 1.66 -4.75 4.37
CA ILE A 184 3.00 -4.80 4.96
C ILE A 184 2.77 -4.78 6.48
N PRO A 185 2.58 -5.94 7.13
CA PRO A 185 2.12 -5.98 8.53
C PRO A 185 3.14 -5.50 9.56
N ASP A 186 4.41 -5.49 9.18
CA ASP A 186 5.53 -5.10 10.02
C ASP A 186 6.63 -4.54 9.12
N TYR A 187 6.91 -3.24 9.23
CA TYR A 187 7.91 -2.57 8.41
C TYR A 187 9.31 -3.18 8.55
N SER A 188 9.64 -3.81 9.68
CA SER A 188 10.94 -4.44 9.88
C SER A 188 11.11 -5.77 9.14
N LYS A 189 10.02 -6.37 8.67
CA LYS A 189 10.06 -7.61 7.87
C LYS A 189 10.19 -7.35 6.39
N GLU A 190 9.95 -6.11 5.94
CA GLU A 190 10.13 -5.70 4.54
C GLU A 190 9.43 -6.65 3.55
N LYS A 191 8.18 -7.06 3.85
CA LYS A 191 7.39 -7.97 3.02
C LYS A 191 6.04 -7.38 2.65
N LEU A 192 5.71 -7.47 1.37
CA LEU A 192 4.40 -7.15 0.81
C LEU A 192 3.64 -8.44 0.51
N LEU A 193 2.48 -8.59 1.13
CA LEU A 193 1.55 -9.69 0.89
C LEU A 193 0.38 -9.15 0.07
N ILE A 194 -0.05 -9.88 -0.96
CA ILE A 194 -1.18 -9.50 -1.81
C ILE A 194 -2.10 -10.70 -2.01
N ASP A 195 -3.40 -10.49 -1.78
CA ASP A 195 -4.46 -11.43 -2.09
C ASP A 195 -5.47 -10.79 -3.03
N ALA A 196 -5.90 -11.51 -4.07
CA ALA A 196 -6.93 -11.04 -4.99
C ALA A 196 -7.72 -12.20 -5.63
N ASP A 197 -9.00 -11.95 -5.89
CA ASP A 197 -9.85 -12.80 -6.72
C ASP A 197 -9.71 -12.35 -8.19
N ILE A 198 -9.13 -13.17 -9.04
CA ILE A 198 -8.91 -12.93 -10.48
C ILE A 198 -10.03 -13.58 -11.30
N ASN A 199 -10.65 -12.81 -12.18
CA ASN A 199 -11.72 -13.27 -13.06
C ASN A 199 -11.54 -12.73 -14.47
N GLY A 200 -11.66 -13.59 -15.48
CA GLY A 200 -11.60 -13.19 -16.87
C GLY A 200 -11.20 -14.31 -17.81
N PRO A 201 -10.91 -14.01 -19.09
CA PRO A 201 -10.52 -15.02 -20.06
C PRO A 201 -9.17 -15.65 -19.70
N GLY A 202 -9.09 -16.97 -19.64
CA GLY A 202 -7.85 -17.69 -19.32
C GLY A 202 -6.68 -17.33 -20.25
N LYS A 203 -6.97 -17.02 -21.52
CA LYS A 203 -5.99 -16.58 -22.51
C LYS A 203 -5.32 -15.23 -22.18
N ALA A 204 -5.96 -14.39 -21.37
CA ALA A 204 -5.41 -13.09 -20.98
C ALA A 204 -4.44 -13.19 -19.79
N VAL A 205 -4.44 -14.30 -19.04
CA VAL A 205 -3.62 -14.46 -17.83
C VAL A 205 -2.13 -14.63 -18.17
N GLY A 206 -1.80 -15.48 -19.15
CA GLY A 206 -0.42 -15.76 -19.56
C GLY A 206 0.36 -14.49 -19.97
N PRO A 207 -0.16 -13.69 -20.92
CA PRO A 207 0.49 -12.46 -21.37
C PRO A 207 0.82 -11.48 -20.23
N TYR A 208 -0.02 -11.39 -19.20
CA TYR A 208 0.25 -10.52 -18.05
C TYR A 208 1.51 -10.97 -17.29
N PHE A 209 1.68 -12.27 -17.05
CA PHE A 209 2.85 -12.79 -16.34
C PHE A 209 4.12 -12.82 -17.19
N ASP A 210 4.00 -12.87 -18.52
CA ASP A 210 5.14 -12.77 -19.44
C ASP A 210 5.86 -11.41 -19.37
N GLU A 211 5.16 -10.38 -18.89
CA GLU A 211 5.69 -9.04 -18.65
C GLU A 211 6.24 -8.86 -17.22
N THR A 212 6.47 -9.95 -16.48
CA THR A 212 6.90 -9.90 -15.07
C THR A 212 8.16 -10.74 -14.82
N PRO A 213 8.84 -10.58 -13.66
CA PRO A 213 9.89 -11.50 -13.20
C PRO A 213 9.45 -12.97 -13.09
N LEU A 214 8.14 -13.27 -13.13
CA LEU A 214 7.62 -14.64 -13.13
C LEU A 214 7.57 -15.28 -14.53
N LYS A 215 8.02 -14.58 -15.57
CA LYS A 215 8.07 -15.07 -16.96
C LYS A 215 8.74 -16.44 -17.10
N ASP A 216 9.89 -16.63 -16.47
CA ASP A 216 10.65 -17.88 -16.60
C ASP A 216 10.07 -19.04 -15.77
N SER A 217 9.04 -18.78 -14.96
CA SER A 217 8.35 -19.78 -14.13
C SER A 217 6.87 -19.95 -14.54
N LEU A 218 5.99 -19.11 -14.00
CA LEU A 218 4.56 -19.15 -14.28
C LEU A 218 4.24 -18.79 -15.75
N GLY A 219 4.89 -17.77 -16.31
CA GLY A 219 4.69 -17.38 -17.72
C GLY A 219 5.02 -18.53 -18.69
N SER A 220 6.19 -19.14 -18.52
CA SER A 220 6.65 -20.29 -19.31
C SER A 220 5.72 -21.49 -19.20
N THR A 221 5.14 -21.73 -18.02
CA THR A 221 4.14 -22.78 -17.82
C THR A 221 2.86 -22.47 -18.61
N LEU A 222 2.37 -21.23 -18.54
CA LEU A 222 1.17 -20.79 -19.26
C LEU A 222 1.37 -20.72 -20.79
N ALA A 223 2.60 -20.54 -21.27
CA ALA A 223 2.95 -20.61 -22.69
C ALA A 223 2.80 -22.03 -23.26
N GLU A 224 3.07 -23.05 -22.45
CA GLU A 224 2.93 -24.47 -22.82
C GLU A 224 1.52 -25.03 -22.51
N LEU A 225 0.85 -24.46 -21.49
CA LEU A 225 -0.49 -24.82 -21.02
C LEU A 225 -1.48 -23.70 -21.33
N GLN A 226 -1.98 -23.69 -22.58
CA GLN A 226 -2.83 -22.62 -23.07
C GLN A 226 -4.29 -22.86 -22.70
N LEU A 227 -4.75 -22.15 -21.68
CA LEU A 227 -6.10 -22.24 -21.14
C LEU A 227 -7.06 -21.29 -21.87
N ASP A 228 -8.24 -21.80 -22.21
CA ASP A 228 -9.31 -21.05 -22.87
C ASP A 228 -10.65 -21.19 -22.13
N GLY A 229 -11.52 -20.21 -22.32
CA GLY A 229 -12.70 -19.97 -21.50
C GLY A 229 -12.39 -19.13 -20.26
N ASP A 230 -13.45 -18.72 -19.56
CA ASP A 230 -13.32 -17.89 -18.36
C ASP A 230 -12.73 -18.68 -17.19
N VAL A 231 -11.86 -18.02 -16.43
CA VAL A 231 -11.21 -18.58 -15.25
C VAL A 231 -11.52 -17.75 -14.04
N ASN A 232 -11.65 -18.42 -12.90
CA ASN A 232 -11.78 -17.80 -11.59
C ASN A 232 -10.62 -18.33 -10.76
N ALA A 233 -9.77 -17.45 -10.25
CA ALA A 233 -8.62 -17.83 -9.43
C ALA A 233 -8.55 -16.97 -8.18
N ARG A 234 -8.09 -17.55 -7.08
CA ARG A 234 -7.60 -16.77 -5.94
C ARG A 234 -6.08 -16.75 -6.02
N LEU A 235 -5.50 -15.56 -6.14
CA LEU A 235 -4.06 -15.34 -6.23
C LEU A 235 -3.54 -14.83 -4.89
N HIS A 236 -2.42 -15.37 -4.45
CA HIS A 236 -1.62 -14.89 -3.33
C HIS A 236 -0.19 -14.60 -3.81
N LEU A 237 0.32 -13.41 -3.50
CA LEU A 237 1.71 -13.01 -3.77
C LEU A 237 2.41 -12.70 -2.43
N ASP A 238 3.58 -13.30 -2.23
CA ASP A 238 4.56 -12.92 -1.22
C ASP A 238 5.74 -12.25 -1.94
N ILE A 239 5.89 -10.95 -1.71
CA ILE A 239 6.88 -10.08 -2.34
C ILE A 239 7.83 -9.55 -1.27
N PRO A 240 9.05 -10.09 -1.17
CA PRO A 240 10.12 -9.48 -0.38
C PRO A 240 10.55 -8.13 -0.98
N LEU A 241 10.71 -7.11 -0.15
CA LEU A 241 11.14 -5.76 -0.56
C LEU A 241 12.67 -5.61 -0.59
N ASP A 242 13.40 -6.60 -0.10
CA ASP A 242 14.87 -6.69 -0.12
C ASP A 242 15.43 -7.20 -1.47
N GLY A 243 14.55 -7.55 -2.41
CA GLY A 243 14.89 -8.04 -3.75
C GLY A 243 15.00 -9.57 -3.84
N GLU A 244 14.65 -10.32 -2.80
CA GLU A 244 14.46 -11.77 -2.91
C GLU A 244 13.32 -12.12 -3.90
N GLN A 245 13.23 -13.41 -4.27
CA GLN A 245 12.29 -13.86 -5.28
C GLN A 245 10.82 -13.79 -4.81
N VAL A 246 9.97 -13.29 -5.71
CA VAL A 246 8.52 -13.29 -5.53
C VAL A 246 7.97 -14.71 -5.56
N THR A 247 7.08 -15.03 -4.63
CA THR A 247 6.29 -16.26 -4.65
C THR A 247 4.85 -15.97 -5.03
N ALA A 248 4.37 -16.65 -6.07
CA ALA A 248 2.99 -16.60 -6.53
C ALA A 248 2.33 -17.96 -6.33
N GLU A 249 1.29 -17.98 -5.49
CA GLU A 249 0.44 -19.14 -5.27
C GLU A 249 -0.97 -18.84 -5.77
N GLY A 250 -1.67 -19.83 -6.29
CA GLY A 250 -3.06 -19.62 -6.64
C GLY A 250 -3.90 -20.88 -6.73
N ASP A 251 -5.17 -20.72 -6.40
CA ASP A 251 -6.22 -21.74 -6.52
C ASP A 251 -7.11 -21.38 -7.71
N VAL A 252 -7.10 -22.21 -8.74
CA VAL A 252 -7.83 -21.97 -9.99
C VAL A 252 -9.03 -22.90 -10.08
N SER A 253 -10.20 -22.36 -10.39
CA SER A 253 -11.42 -23.11 -10.66
C SER A 253 -11.78 -23.04 -12.14
N LEU A 254 -11.93 -24.21 -12.75
CA LEU A 254 -12.29 -24.40 -14.15
C LEU A 254 -13.74 -24.84 -14.28
N ARG A 255 -14.47 -24.25 -15.22
CA ARG A 255 -15.83 -24.60 -15.59
C ARG A 255 -15.97 -24.53 -17.10
N ASN A 256 -16.13 -25.70 -17.72
CA ASN A 256 -16.27 -25.83 -19.17
C ASN A 256 -15.12 -25.19 -19.97
N ASN A 257 -13.89 -25.28 -19.45
CA ASN A 257 -12.70 -24.74 -20.11
C ASN A 257 -12.14 -25.73 -21.14
N SER A 258 -11.29 -25.23 -22.04
CA SER A 258 -10.41 -26.07 -22.84
C SER A 258 -8.96 -25.74 -22.58
N LEU A 259 -8.11 -26.76 -22.50
CA LEU A 259 -6.68 -26.63 -22.27
C LEU A 259 -5.94 -27.25 -23.45
N PHE A 260 -5.17 -26.45 -24.16
CA PHE A 260 -4.22 -26.94 -25.15
C PHE A 260 -2.87 -27.16 -24.50
N ILE A 261 -2.37 -28.40 -24.59
CA ILE A 261 -1.09 -28.83 -24.05
C ILE A 261 -0.12 -28.92 -25.22
N LYS A 262 0.69 -27.89 -25.41
CA LYS A 262 1.57 -27.74 -26.56
C LYS A 262 2.60 -28.88 -26.71
N PRO A 263 3.26 -29.38 -25.64
CA PRO A 263 4.19 -30.51 -25.74
C PRO A 263 3.55 -31.81 -26.24
N LEU A 264 2.25 -31.99 -26.00
CA LEU A 264 1.48 -33.16 -26.41
C LEU A 264 0.71 -32.94 -27.71
N ASN A 265 0.73 -31.71 -28.24
CA ASN A 265 -0.11 -31.24 -29.35
C ASN A 265 -1.58 -31.71 -29.21
N SER A 266 -2.11 -31.62 -28.00
CA SER A 266 -3.40 -32.20 -27.62
C SER A 266 -4.27 -31.19 -26.90
N THR A 267 -5.58 -31.22 -27.16
CA THR A 267 -6.55 -30.34 -26.50
C THR A 267 -7.49 -31.14 -25.62
N LEU A 268 -7.52 -30.82 -24.33
CA LEU A 268 -8.56 -31.28 -23.42
C LEU A 268 -9.73 -30.29 -23.47
N LYS A 269 -10.96 -30.81 -23.58
CA LYS A 269 -12.19 -29.99 -23.66
C LYS A 269 -13.12 -30.32 -22.50
N ASN A 270 -14.05 -29.42 -22.22
CA ASN A 270 -15.06 -29.56 -21.16
C ASN A 270 -14.43 -29.82 -19.78
N LEU A 271 -13.29 -29.17 -19.52
CA LEU A 271 -12.58 -29.28 -18.25
C LEU A 271 -13.37 -28.61 -17.14
N ASN A 272 -13.61 -29.37 -16.08
CA ASN A 272 -14.25 -28.93 -14.86
C ASN A 272 -13.42 -29.43 -13.68
N GLY A 273 -13.12 -28.56 -12.74
CA GLY A 273 -12.31 -28.95 -11.58
C GLY A 273 -11.60 -27.78 -10.94
N LYS A 274 -10.69 -28.11 -10.01
CA LYS A 274 -9.82 -27.15 -9.34
C LYS A 274 -8.39 -27.66 -9.35
N PHE A 275 -7.44 -26.75 -9.43
CA PHE A 275 -6.03 -27.03 -9.22
C PHE A 275 -5.38 -25.87 -8.49
N SER A 276 -4.25 -26.13 -7.84
CA SER A 276 -3.43 -25.06 -7.27
C SER A 276 -2.04 -25.05 -7.90
N PHE A 277 -1.34 -23.94 -7.77
CA PHE A 277 0.03 -23.81 -8.25
C PHE A 277 0.90 -23.02 -7.27
N VAL A 278 2.22 -23.21 -7.38
CA VAL A 278 3.23 -22.31 -6.80
C VAL A 278 4.30 -22.06 -7.85
N ASN A 279 4.50 -20.80 -8.25
CA ASN A 279 5.48 -20.39 -9.27
C ASN A 279 5.45 -21.27 -10.54
N GLY A 280 4.25 -21.61 -11.03
CA GLY A 280 4.06 -22.47 -12.20
C GLY A 280 4.04 -23.98 -11.93
N ALA A 281 4.54 -24.45 -10.78
CA ALA A 281 4.43 -25.86 -10.41
C ALA A 281 2.99 -26.20 -9.97
N LEU A 282 2.30 -27.00 -10.77
CA LEU A 282 0.95 -27.49 -10.45
C LEU A 282 1.00 -28.43 -9.24
N LYS A 283 0.17 -28.15 -8.25
CA LYS A 283 -0.10 -29.01 -7.11
C LYS A 283 -1.40 -29.77 -7.37
N SER A 284 -1.36 -31.09 -7.27
CA SER A 284 -2.58 -31.88 -7.15
C SER A 284 -3.16 -31.65 -5.76
N GLY A 285 -4.43 -31.23 -5.69
CA GLY A 285 -5.18 -31.31 -4.44
C GLY A 285 -5.18 -32.75 -3.92
N ARG A 286 -5.13 -32.91 -2.60
CA ARG A 286 -5.47 -34.17 -1.94
C ARG A 286 -6.97 -34.39 -1.94
#